data_AF-A0A8T4S409-F1
#
_entry.id   AF-A0A8T4S409-F1
#
_cell.length_a   1.000
_cell.length_b   1.000
_cell.length_c   1.000
_cell.angle_alpha   90.00
_cell.angle_beta   90.00
_cell.angle_gamma   90.00
#
_symmetry.space_group_name_H-M   'P 1'
#
loop_
_entity.id
_entity.type
_entity.pdbx_description
1 polymer ?
#
loop_
_entity_poly.entity_id
_entity_poly.type
_entity_poly.pdbx_seq_one_letter_code
_entity_poly.pdbx_strand_id
1 'polypeptide(L)' 'MAEFKRKLYKRGSSFETTIPMPLLFQLNLEKKHNILFRYENGKWFIEFEEAV' A
#
# COMPACT_ATOMS: atom_id res chain seq x y z
N MET A 1 -5.87 17.93 -1.20
CA MET A 1 -4.97 17.00 -0.48
C MET A 1 -5.84 15.93 0.14
N ALA A 2 -5.60 14.65 -0.16
CA ALA A 2 -6.36 13.53 0.40
C ALA A 2 -5.40 12.67 1.22
N GLU A 3 -5.75 12.39 2.47
CA GLU A 3 -4.93 11.64 3.41
C GLU A 3 -5.76 10.52 4.05
N PHE A 4 -5.14 9.36 4.26
CA PHE A 4 -5.75 8.25 4.98
C PHE A 4 -4.88 7.88 6.16
N LYS A 5 -5.46 7.86 7.37
CA LYS A 5 -4.80 7.37 8.58
C LYS A 5 -5.29 5.96 8.89
N ARG A 6 -4.36 5.02 9.10
CA ARG A 6 -4.68 3.65 9.54
C ARG A 6 -3.83 3.29 10.76
N LYS A 7 -4.38 2.43 11.61
CA LYS A 7 -3.64 1.86 12.74
C LYS A 7 -2.72 0.77 12.22
N LEU A 8 -1.50 0.71 12.75
CA LEU A 8 -0.61 -0.44 12.56
C LEU A 8 -0.96 -1.51 13.58
N TYR A 9 -1.05 -2.75 13.11
CA TYR A 9 -1.30 -3.92 13.93
C TYR A 9 -0.05 -4.77 13.96
N LYS A 10 0.27 -5.36 15.11
CA LYS A 10 1.38 -6.30 15.24
C LYS A 10 0.93 -7.68 14.78
N ARG A 11 1.69 -8.31 13.89
CA ARG A 11 1.49 -9.69 13.45
C ARG A 11 2.79 -10.46 13.60
N GLY A 12 2.88 -11.26 14.66
CA GLY A 12 4.11 -11.95 15.03
C GLY A 12 5.25 -10.97 15.32
N SER A 13 6.35 -11.10 14.58
CA SER A 13 7.49 -10.19 14.61
C SER A 13 7.36 -8.97 13.69
N SER A 14 6.27 -8.87 12.91
CA SER A 14 6.05 -7.85 11.89
C SER A 14 4.88 -6.92 12.23
N PHE A 15 4.70 -5.90 11.38
CA PHE A 15 3.55 -5.00 11.43
C PHE A 15 2.77 -5.08 10.11
N GLU A 16 1.46 -4.94 10.20
CA GLU A 16 0.59 -4.86 9.04
C GLU A 16 -0.49 -3.81 9.24
N THR A 17 -1.07 -3.36 8.12
CA THR A 17 -2.25 -2.51 8.12
C THR A 17 -3.09 -2.82 6.89
N THR A 18 -4.37 -2.51 6.95
CA THR A 18 -5.27 -2.67 5.82
C THR A 18 -5.05 -1.56 4.82
N ILE A 19 -4.90 -1.90 3.55
CA ILE A 19 -4.84 -0.93 2.46
C ILE A 19 -6.22 -0.26 2.30
N PRO A 20 -6.31 1.08 2.37
CA PRO A 20 -7.57 1.77 2.13
C PRO A 20 -8.15 1.44 0.76
N MET A 21 -9.42 1.01 0.73
CA MET A 21 -10.13 0.65 -0.50
C MET A 21 -10.05 1.73 -1.61
N PRO A 22 -10.13 3.05 -1.33
CA PRO A 22 -10.00 4.06 -2.38
C PRO A 22 -8.68 4.02 -3.15
N LEU A 23 -7.58 3.53 -2.55
CA LEU A 23 -6.30 3.38 -3.25
C LEU A 23 -6.34 2.25 -4.29
N LEU A 24 -7.31 1.34 -4.16
CA LEU A 24 -7.48 0.19 -5.04
C LEU A 24 -8.41 0.48 -6.22
N PHE A 25 -9.15 1.60 -6.22
CA PHE A 25 -10.16 1.92 -7.24
C PHE A 25 -9.58 2.06 -8.66
N GLN A 26 -8.28 2.31 -8.79
CA GLN A 26 -7.61 2.42 -10.09
C GLN A 26 -6.94 1.11 -10.52
N LEU A 27 -6.95 0.07 -9.68
CA LEU A 27 -6.32 -1.20 -9.97
C LEU A 27 -7.33 -2.17 -10.60
N ASN A 28 -6.86 -2.97 -11.56
CA ASN A 28 -7.64 -4.11 -12.04
C ASN A 28 -7.53 -5.27 -11.02
N LEU A 29 -8.54 -5.42 -10.16
CA LEU A 29 -8.53 -6.43 -9.09
C LEU A 29 -8.61 -7.88 -9.57
N GLU A 30 -8.85 -8.15 -10.85
CA GLU A 30 -8.78 -9.50 -11.42
C GLU A 30 -7.33 -9.95 -11.64
N LYS A 31 -6.38 -9.01 -11.62
CA LYS A 31 -4.95 -9.27 -11.76
C LYS A 31 -4.24 -9.26 -10.42
N LYS A 32 -3.08 -9.89 -10.37
CA LYS A 32 -2.18 -9.79 -9.22
C LYS A 32 -1.45 -8.46 -9.25
N HIS A 33 -1.24 -7.87 -8.09
CA HIS A 33 -0.49 -6.61 -7.94
C HIS A 33 0.50 -6.73 -6.78
N ASN A 34 1.68 -6.14 -6.95
CA ASN A 34 2.62 -5.91 -5.86
C ASN A 34 2.39 -4.52 -5.24
N ILE A 35 2.82 -4.38 -3.99
CA ILE A 35 2.94 -3.08 -3.33
C ILE A 35 4.42 -2.76 -3.22
N LEU A 36 4.82 -1.64 -3.83
CA LEU A 36 6.17 -1.11 -3.80
C LEU A 36 6.25 -0.05 -2.71
N PHE A 37 7.21 -0.22 -1.80
CA PHE A 37 7.59 0.82 -0.83
C PHE A 37 8.87 1.48 -1.35
N ARG A 38 8.75 2.70 -1.90
CA ARG A 38 9.88 3.46 -2.43
C ARG A 38 10.27 4.58 -1.47
N TYR A 39 11.56 4.76 -1.23
CA TYR A 39 12.07 5.86 -0.41
C TYR A 39 12.87 6.83 -1.28
N GLU A 40 12.44 8.09 -1.33
CA GLU A 40 13.10 9.13 -2.13
C GLU A 40 13.00 10.48 -1.40
N ASN A 41 14.09 11.25 -1.38
CA ASN A 41 14.13 12.60 -0.80
C ASN A 41 13.58 12.70 0.63
N GLY A 42 13.88 11.70 1.47
CA GLY A 42 13.43 11.67 2.87
C GLY A 42 11.97 11.24 3.06
N LYS A 43 11.30 10.78 2.00
CA LYS A 43 9.87 10.44 2.01
C LYS A 43 9.65 9.02 1.52
N TRP A 44 8.69 8.34 2.16
CA TRP A 44 8.19 7.05 1.70
C TRP A 44 7.00 7.26 0.77
N PHE A 45 7.03 6.56 -0.35
CA PHE A 45 5.96 6.44 -1.33
C PHE A 45 5.50 5.00 -1.36
N ILE A 46 4.19 4.81 -1.52
CA ILE A 46 3.58 3.51 -1.71
C ILE A 46 2.98 3.50 -3.11
N GLU A 47 3.47 2.59 -3.94
CA GLU A 47 3.04 2.41 -5.33
C GLU A 47 2.47 1.01 -5.52
N PHE A 48 1.62 0.85 -6.53
CA PHE A 48 1.10 -0.46 -6.95
C PHE A 48 1.62 -0.75 -8.36
N GLU A 49 2.07 -1.97 -8.58
CA GLU A 49 2.44 -2.47 -9.91
C GLU A 49 1.72 -3.78 -10.19
N GLU A 50 1.36 -4.01 -11.44
CA GLU A 50 0.82 -5.31 -11.87
C GLU A 50 1.92 -6.37 -11.75
N ALA A 51 1.62 -7.47 -11.07
CA ALA A 51 2.53 -8.60 -10.94
C ALA A 51 2.31 -9.57 -12.11
N VAL A 52 3.41 -9.93 -12.80
CA VAL A 52 3.43 -10.89 -13.91
C VAL A 52 3.05 -12.30 -13.43
#